data_AF-A0A3C1VBK4-F1
#
_entry.id   AF-A0A3C1VBK4-F1
#
_cell.length_a   1.000
_cell.length_b   1.000
_cell.length_c   1.000
_cell.angle_alpha   90.00
_cell.angle_beta   90.00
_cell.angle_gamma   90.00
#
_symmetry.space_group_name_H-M   'P 1'
#
loop_
_entity.id
_entity.type
_entity.pdbx_description
1 polymer ?
#
loop_
_entity_poly.entity_id
_entity_poly.type
_entity_poly.pdbx_seq_one_letter_code
_entity_poly.pdbx_strand_id
1 'polypeptide(L)'
;MDEWIGGESAYGDARSTQKSNNPAIQQSNSPAARGLVLLRNSGLLEHILPELMATIACEQSPDFHPEGSVFNHICLMLEKLPAGANESLPWAVLLHDIAKPVTAERDAATGKIHFYGHEKTGAEMAEKILQRLRFPKKQTEEIVACVRHHMQFKDVKQMRKAT
;
A
#
# COMPACT_ATOMS: atom_id res chain seq x y z
N MET A 1 -58.99 -6.59 6.93
CA MET A 1 -58.90 -7.91 6.27
C MET A 1 -58.33 -7.68 4.88
N ASP A 2 -57.21 -6.96 4.74
CA ASP A 2 -55.84 -7.31 5.16
C ASP A 2 -55.16 -8.04 4.01
N GLU A 3 -54.25 -7.35 3.32
CA GLU A 3 -52.89 -7.83 2.97
C GLU A 3 -52.18 -6.78 2.09
N TRP A 4 -51.45 -5.90 2.77
CA TRP A 4 -50.40 -5.08 2.19
C TRP A 4 -49.13 -5.94 2.15
N ILE A 5 -48.77 -6.50 0.98
CA ILE A 5 -47.49 -7.19 0.80
C ILE A 5 -46.48 -6.18 0.27
N GLY A 6 -45.53 -5.81 1.14
CA GLY A 6 -44.43 -4.91 0.84
C GLY A 6 -43.48 -5.50 -0.19
N GLY A 7 -43.17 -4.69 -1.21
CA GLY A 7 -42.08 -4.97 -2.15
C GLY A 7 -40.74 -4.64 -1.48
N GLU A 8 -39.91 -5.67 -1.28
CA GLU A 8 -38.51 -5.52 -0.93
C GLU A 8 -37.76 -4.76 -2.03
N SER A 9 -37.20 -3.61 -1.65
CA SER A 9 -36.25 -2.85 -2.45
C SER A 9 -34.96 -3.64 -2.62
N ALA A 10 -34.69 -4.12 -3.83
CA ALA A 10 -33.41 -4.68 -4.24
C ALA A 10 -32.32 -3.60 -4.32
N TYR A 11 -31.88 -3.11 -3.16
CA TYR A 11 -30.60 -2.42 -3.00
C TYR A 11 -29.71 -3.34 -2.17
N GLY A 12 -28.92 -4.16 -2.88
CA GLY A 12 -27.93 -5.03 -2.28
C GLY A 12 -26.93 -4.21 -1.47
N ASP A 13 -26.73 -4.63 -0.22
CA ASP A 13 -25.73 -4.11 0.71
C ASP A 13 -24.31 -4.35 0.16
N ALA A 14 -23.73 -3.32 -0.46
CA ALA A 14 -22.36 -3.35 -0.98
C ALA A 14 -21.29 -3.15 0.12
N ARG A 15 -21.55 -3.52 1.38
CA ARG A 15 -20.57 -3.45 2.48
C ARG A 15 -19.94 -4.79 2.81
N SER A 16 -19.53 -5.56 1.80
CA SER A 16 -18.60 -6.67 2.02
C SER A 16 -17.19 -6.11 2.29
N THR A 17 -17.03 -5.46 3.45
CA THR A 17 -15.72 -5.13 4.00
C THR A 17 -15.06 -6.44 4.38
N GLN A 18 -14.22 -6.98 3.50
CA GLN A 18 -13.29 -8.04 3.87
C GLN A 18 -12.38 -7.49 4.97
N LYS A 19 -12.76 -7.74 6.23
CA LYS A 19 -11.95 -7.46 7.40
C LYS A 19 -10.57 -8.09 7.17
N SER A 20 -9.52 -7.29 7.34
CA SER A 20 -8.16 -7.79 7.34
C SER A 20 -8.01 -8.80 8.48
N ASN A 21 -7.88 -10.09 8.16
CA ASN A 21 -7.71 -11.16 9.14
C ASN A 21 -6.28 -11.28 9.68
N ASN A 22 -5.43 -10.25 9.56
CA ASN A 22 -4.08 -10.27 10.13
C ASN A 22 -4.08 -9.61 11.54
N PRO A 23 -4.09 -10.40 12.64
CA PRO A 23 -4.18 -9.88 13.99
C PRO A 23 -2.94 -9.07 14.41
N ALA A 24 -1.80 -9.24 13.74
CA ALA A 24 -0.56 -8.55 14.09
C ALA A 24 -0.62 -7.02 13.87
N ILE A 25 -1.32 -6.57 12.83
CA ILE A 25 -1.34 -5.14 12.45
C ILE A 25 -2.40 -4.36 13.25
N GLN A 26 -3.43 -5.04 13.78
CA GLN A 26 -4.49 -4.39 14.55
C GLN A 26 -4.02 -3.85 15.92
N GLN A 27 -2.91 -4.37 16.45
CA GLN A 27 -2.33 -3.97 17.75
C GLN A 27 -0.99 -3.23 17.61
N SER A 28 -0.72 -2.64 16.44
CA SER A 28 0.54 -1.96 16.16
C SER A 28 0.85 -0.80 17.13
N ASN A 29 2.09 -0.68 17.57
CA ASN A 29 2.54 0.49 18.34
C ASN A 29 2.85 1.71 17.46
N SER A 30 2.90 1.55 16.13
CA SER A 30 3.10 2.67 15.19
C SER A 30 1.78 3.37 14.90
N PRO A 31 1.65 4.68 15.22
CA PRO A 31 0.44 5.44 14.90
C PRO A 31 0.11 5.45 13.40
N ALA A 32 1.14 5.45 12.54
CA ALA A 32 0.97 5.45 11.10
C ALA A 32 0.39 4.11 10.59
N ALA A 33 0.96 2.99 11.02
CA ALA A 33 0.47 1.66 10.64
C ALA A 33 -0.98 1.44 11.14
N ARG A 34 -1.26 1.78 12.41
CA ARG A 34 -2.63 1.74 12.95
C ARG A 34 -3.59 2.63 12.18
N GLY A 35 -3.17 3.86 11.86
CA GLY A 35 -3.99 4.82 11.13
C GLY A 35 -4.40 4.26 9.76
N LEU A 36 -3.46 3.66 9.04
CA LEU A 36 -3.74 3.03 7.75
C LEU A 36 -4.75 1.86 7.85
N VAL A 37 -4.61 1.02 8.88
CA VAL A 37 -5.58 -0.06 9.15
C VAL A 37 -6.96 0.49 9.52
N LEU A 38 -7.02 1.54 10.34
CA LEU A 38 -8.28 2.19 10.69
C LEU A 38 -8.97 2.82 9.47
N LEU A 39 -8.21 3.48 8.58
CA LEU A 39 -8.73 4.00 7.32
C LEU A 39 -9.33 2.88 6.46
N ARG A 40 -8.65 1.73 6.35
CA ARG A 40 -9.18 0.58 5.63
C ARG A 40 -10.45 0.04 6.29
N ASN A 41 -10.41 -0.22 7.60
CA ASN A 41 -11.51 -0.87 8.32
C ASN A 41 -12.77 -0.01 8.41
N SER A 42 -12.60 1.33 8.39
CA SER A 42 -13.71 2.28 8.38
C SER A 42 -14.30 2.52 6.98
N GLY A 43 -13.66 2.02 5.92
CA GLY A 43 -14.01 2.35 4.53
C GLY A 43 -13.45 3.69 4.06
N LEU A 44 -12.85 4.51 4.93
CA LEU A 44 -12.36 5.84 4.53
C LEU A 44 -11.16 5.80 3.58
N LEU A 45 -10.42 4.68 3.51
CA LEU A 45 -9.25 4.55 2.64
C LEU A 45 -9.61 4.78 1.17
N GLU A 46 -10.75 4.25 0.71
CA GLU A 46 -11.18 4.38 -0.69
C GLU A 46 -11.47 5.83 -1.10
N HIS A 47 -11.80 6.68 -0.13
CA HIS A 47 -12.11 8.08 -0.37
C HIS A 47 -10.87 8.98 -0.30
N ILE A 48 -9.88 8.61 0.52
CA ILE A 48 -8.70 9.46 0.78
C ILE A 48 -7.53 9.06 -0.13
N LEU A 49 -7.23 7.76 -0.20
CA LEU A 49 -6.13 7.18 -0.98
C LEU A 49 -6.64 5.92 -1.73
N PRO A 50 -7.55 6.09 -2.71
CA PRO A 50 -8.11 4.98 -3.48
C PRO A 50 -7.05 4.08 -4.12
N GLU A 51 -5.89 4.62 -4.48
CA GLU A 51 -4.79 3.89 -5.11
C GLU A 51 -4.24 2.77 -4.20
N LEU A 52 -4.31 2.96 -2.87
CA LEU A 52 -3.91 1.93 -1.90
C LEU A 52 -4.88 0.75 -1.84
N MET A 53 -6.13 0.89 -2.29
CA MET A 53 -7.10 -0.21 -2.25
C MET A 53 -6.62 -1.43 -3.05
N ALA A 54 -5.99 -1.19 -4.22
CA ALA A 54 -5.46 -2.26 -5.06
C ALA A 54 -4.33 -3.05 -4.38
N THR A 55 -3.60 -2.43 -3.44
CA THR A 55 -2.51 -3.09 -2.70
C THR A 55 -2.99 -4.17 -1.74
N ILE A 56 -4.27 -4.13 -1.33
CA ILE A 56 -4.85 -5.09 -0.39
C ILE A 56 -4.91 -6.49 -1.00
N ALA A 57 -5.27 -6.58 -2.28
CA ALA A 57 -5.39 -7.84 -3.02
C ALA A 57 -4.12 -8.20 -3.82
N CYS A 58 -3.13 -7.29 -3.86
CA CYS A 58 -1.89 -7.53 -4.59
C CYS A 58 -0.97 -8.46 -3.79
N GLU A 59 -0.98 -9.74 -4.14
CA GLU A 59 -0.07 -10.75 -3.60
C GLU A 59 1.38 -10.47 -3.99
N GLN A 60 2.31 -10.90 -3.15
CA GLN A 60 3.75 -10.90 -3.42
C GLN A 60 4.33 -12.31 -3.24
N SER A 61 5.54 -12.53 -3.75
CA SER A 61 6.22 -13.82 -3.60
C SER A 61 6.45 -14.16 -2.12
N PRO A 62 5.95 -15.30 -1.60
CA PRO A 62 6.12 -15.70 -0.20
C PRO A 62 7.59 -15.86 0.23
N ASP A 63 8.49 -16.14 -0.72
CA ASP A 63 9.93 -16.30 -0.46
C ASP A 63 10.57 -15.02 0.09
N PHE A 64 10.06 -13.86 -0.33
CA PHE A 64 10.58 -12.54 0.06
C PHE A 64 9.59 -11.75 0.91
N HIS A 65 8.30 -12.06 0.79
CA HIS A 65 7.19 -11.35 1.42
C HIS A 65 6.24 -12.33 2.13
N PRO A 66 6.70 -12.98 3.22
CA PRO A 66 5.86 -13.90 4.00
C PRO A 66 4.61 -13.21 4.59
N GLU A 67 4.58 -11.88 4.67
CA GLU A 67 3.43 -11.06 5.03
C GLU A 67 2.29 -11.05 4.00
N GLY A 68 2.54 -11.59 2.81
CA GLY A 68 1.54 -11.84 1.77
C GLY A 68 1.32 -10.66 0.82
N SER A 69 0.49 -9.69 1.22
CA SER A 69 0.06 -8.59 0.34
C SER A 69 0.93 -7.34 0.45
N VAL A 70 0.93 -6.53 -0.62
CA VAL A 70 1.59 -5.20 -0.63
C VAL A 70 1.07 -4.30 0.49
N PHE A 71 -0.23 -4.32 0.78
CA PHE A 71 -0.79 -3.57 1.91
C PHE A 71 -0.18 -3.99 3.25
N ASN A 72 -0.06 -5.31 3.49
CA ASN A 72 0.56 -5.82 4.72
C ASN A 72 2.04 -5.44 4.79
N HIS A 73 2.76 -5.48 3.67
CA HIS A 73 4.15 -5.04 3.58
C HIS A 73 4.31 -3.56 3.96
N ILE A 74 3.46 -2.69 3.42
CA ILE A 74 3.45 -1.26 3.74
C ILE A 74 3.21 -1.03 5.24
N CYS A 75 2.21 -1.70 5.82
CA CYS A 75 1.95 -1.62 7.26
C CYS A 75 3.18 -2.05 8.08
N LEU A 76 3.81 -3.18 7.75
CA LEU A 76 5.02 -3.67 8.43
C LEU A 76 6.18 -2.67 8.32
N MET A 77 6.35 -2.02 7.17
CA MET A 77 7.39 -1.01 6.98
C MET A 77 7.12 0.27 7.79
N LEU A 78 5.86 0.70 7.89
CA LEU A 78 5.45 1.82 8.75
C LEU A 78 5.66 1.52 10.25
N GLU A 79 5.65 0.25 10.66
CA GLU A 79 5.99 -0.16 12.03
C GLU A 79 7.48 -0.04 12.35
N LYS A 80 8.32 -0.21 11.34
CA LYS A 80 9.78 -0.19 11.47
C LYS A 80 10.38 1.21 11.36
N LEU A 81 9.56 2.23 11.14
CA LEU A 81 10.02 3.61 11.07
C LEU A 81 10.66 4.05 12.40
N PRO A 82 11.83 4.71 12.37
CA PRO A 82 12.45 5.23 13.58
C PRO A 82 11.64 6.42 14.13
N ALA A 83 11.67 6.60 15.44
CA ALA A 83 11.13 7.80 16.07
C ALA A 83 11.87 9.06 15.57
N GLY A 84 11.13 10.15 15.32
CA GLY A 84 11.71 11.39 14.80
C GLY A 84 12.17 11.31 13.34
N ALA A 85 11.70 10.32 12.58
CA ALA A 85 11.91 10.28 11.12
C ALA A 85 11.48 11.60 10.47
N ASN A 86 12.20 12.01 9.42
CA ASN A 86 11.81 13.11 8.56
C ASN A 86 10.38 12.89 8.04
N GLU A 87 9.56 13.94 8.00
CA GLU A 87 8.14 13.89 7.62
C GLU A 87 7.88 13.32 6.21
N SER A 88 8.85 13.42 5.29
CA SER A 88 8.77 12.81 3.95
C SER A 88 8.91 11.29 3.99
N LEU A 89 9.61 10.72 4.97
CA LEU A 89 9.93 9.28 5.01
C LEU A 89 8.68 8.40 5.20
N PRO A 90 7.74 8.67 6.11
CA PRO A 90 6.51 7.89 6.21
C PRO A 90 5.70 7.87 4.90
N TRP A 91 5.66 8.99 4.17
CA TRP A 91 4.98 9.07 2.88
C TRP A 91 5.71 8.30 1.79
N ALA A 92 7.04 8.36 1.76
CA ALA A 92 7.83 7.53 0.86
C ALA A 92 7.59 6.04 1.12
N VAL A 93 7.55 5.61 2.39
CA VAL A 93 7.23 4.22 2.76
C VAL A 93 5.80 3.85 2.36
N LEU A 94 4.83 4.73 2.58
CA LEU A 94 3.43 4.50 2.20
C LEU A 94 3.28 4.28 0.68
N LEU A 95 4.09 4.96 -0.13
CA LEU A 95 3.92 5.03 -1.59
C LEU A 95 4.95 4.24 -2.40
N HIS A 96 6.03 3.71 -1.80
CA HIS A 96 7.14 3.12 -2.56
C HIS A 96 6.71 1.99 -3.51
N ASP A 97 5.74 1.18 -3.08
CA ASP A 97 5.22 0.03 -3.81
C ASP A 97 3.83 0.27 -4.42
N ILE A 98 3.37 1.52 -4.48
CA ILE A 98 1.98 1.87 -4.88
C ILE A 98 1.61 1.35 -6.28
N ALA A 99 2.61 1.19 -7.16
CA ALA A 99 2.41 0.72 -8.53
C ALA A 99 2.56 -0.79 -8.71
N LYS A 100 2.91 -1.57 -7.68
CA LYS A 100 2.97 -3.04 -7.80
C LYS A 100 1.68 -3.63 -8.36
N PRO A 101 0.46 -3.24 -7.93
CA PRO A 101 -0.77 -3.80 -8.49
C PRO A 101 -0.93 -3.59 -10.00
N VAL A 102 -0.52 -2.43 -10.53
CA VAL A 102 -0.67 -2.10 -11.97
C VAL A 102 0.50 -2.57 -12.83
N THR A 103 1.56 -3.10 -12.21
CA THR A 103 2.75 -3.66 -12.88
C THR A 103 2.93 -5.15 -12.58
N ALA A 104 1.93 -5.76 -11.94
CA ALA A 104 1.96 -7.18 -11.57
C ALA A 104 1.82 -8.05 -12.82
N GLU A 105 2.83 -8.87 -13.08
CA GLU A 105 2.82 -9.87 -14.13
C GLU A 105 3.07 -11.25 -13.53
N ARG A 106 2.34 -12.26 -13.99
CA ARG A 106 2.54 -13.65 -13.58
C ARG A 106 3.16 -14.44 -14.71
N ASP A 107 4.29 -15.06 -14.43
CA ASP A 107 4.92 -16.00 -15.34
C ASP A 107 4.02 -17.24 -15.50
N ALA A 108 3.59 -17.51 -16.73
CA ALA A 108 2.62 -18.57 -17.02
C ALA A 108 3.17 -19.99 -16.76
N ALA A 109 4.49 -20.18 -16.78
CA ALA A 109 5.12 -21.49 -16.63
C ALA A 109 5.41 -21.83 -15.16
N THR A 110 5.80 -20.83 -14.37
CA THR A 110 6.29 -20.98 -12.99
C THR A 110 5.32 -20.43 -11.94
N GLY A 111 4.35 -19.61 -12.35
CA GLY A 111 3.42 -18.92 -11.45
C GLY A 111 4.03 -17.77 -10.66
N LYS A 112 5.32 -17.44 -10.88
CA LYS A 112 6.02 -16.37 -10.18
C LYS A 112 5.47 -15.00 -10.55
N ILE A 113 5.32 -14.13 -9.56
CA ILE A 113 4.85 -12.75 -9.73
C ILE A 113 6.07 -11.83 -9.87
N HIS A 114 6.05 -10.96 -10.87
CA HIS A 114 7.04 -9.93 -11.12
C HIS A 114 6.38 -8.55 -11.14
N PHE A 115 7.16 -7.51 -10.80
CA PHE A 115 6.72 -6.11 -10.73
C PHE A 115 7.72 -5.21 -11.45
N TYR A 116 7.99 -5.49 -12.72
CA TYR A 116 9.03 -4.77 -13.46
C TYR A 116 8.63 -3.29 -13.66
N GLY A 117 9.54 -2.38 -13.30
CA GLY A 117 9.35 -0.94 -13.47
C GLY A 117 8.36 -0.30 -12.48
N HIS A 118 7.91 -1.02 -11.44
CA HIS A 118 6.99 -0.48 -10.44
C HIS A 118 7.57 0.77 -9.73
N GLU A 119 8.88 0.88 -9.57
CA GLU A 119 9.53 2.06 -8.98
C GLU A 119 9.38 3.30 -9.88
N LYS A 120 9.41 3.13 -11.21
CA LYS A 120 9.19 4.22 -12.17
C LYS A 120 7.73 4.64 -12.19
N THR A 121 6.82 3.68 -12.42
CA THR A 121 5.37 3.94 -12.44
C THR A 121 4.89 4.46 -11.09
N GLY A 122 5.45 3.94 -10.00
CA GLY A 122 5.14 4.33 -8.62
C GLY A 122 5.51 5.78 -8.34
N ALA A 123 6.65 6.25 -8.85
CA ALA A 123 7.05 7.65 -8.72
C ALA A 123 6.06 8.60 -9.44
N GLU A 124 5.63 8.24 -10.64
CA GLU A 124 4.63 9.01 -11.40
C GLU A 124 3.25 9.01 -10.71
N MET A 125 2.86 7.88 -10.10
CA MET A 125 1.64 7.81 -9.28
C MET A 125 1.77 8.63 -8.00
N ALA A 126 2.90 8.54 -7.29
CA ALA A 126 3.15 9.28 -6.06
C ALA A 126 3.08 10.79 -6.28
N GLU A 127 3.64 11.30 -7.38
CA GLU A 127 3.56 12.71 -7.73
C GLU A 127 2.10 13.17 -7.86
N LYS A 128 1.27 12.43 -8.61
CA LYS A 128 -0.15 12.74 -8.81
C LYS A 128 -0.93 12.68 -7.49
N ILE A 129 -0.67 11.70 -6.65
CA ILE A 129 -1.29 11.55 -5.33
C ILE A 129 -0.96 12.76 -4.44
N LEU A 130 0.31 13.11 -4.34
CA LEU A 130 0.78 14.19 -3.47
C LEU A 130 0.29 15.57 -3.96
N GLN A 131 0.22 15.77 -5.27
CA GLN A 131 -0.40 16.96 -5.86
C GLN A 131 -1.90 17.05 -5.52
N ARG A 132 -2.65 15.93 -5.63
CA ARG A 132 -4.07 15.85 -5.24
C ARG A 132 -4.27 16.16 -3.76
N LEU A 133 -3.36 15.71 -2.91
CA LEU A 133 -3.35 15.98 -1.47
C LEU A 133 -2.76 17.37 -1.11
N ARG A 134 -2.35 18.16 -2.11
CA ARG A 134 -1.82 19.53 -1.96
C ARG A 134 -0.56 19.62 -1.11
N PHE A 135 0.34 18.65 -1.23
CA PHE A 135 1.65 18.68 -0.58
C PHE A 135 2.52 19.83 -1.12
N PRO A 136 3.40 20.43 -0.29
CA PRO A 136 4.41 21.36 -0.77
C PRO A 136 5.27 20.74 -1.87
N LYS A 137 5.62 21.53 -2.89
CA LYS A 137 6.40 21.06 -4.04
C LYS A 137 7.71 20.38 -3.64
N LYS A 138 8.47 21.00 -2.74
CA LYS A 138 9.74 20.45 -2.25
C LYS A 138 9.56 19.08 -1.60
N GLN A 139 8.57 18.95 -0.72
CA GLN A 139 8.28 17.68 -0.06
C GLN A 139 7.83 16.61 -1.06
N THR A 140 7.05 17.01 -2.07
CA THR A 140 6.63 16.13 -3.16
C THR A 140 7.84 15.59 -3.93
N GLU A 141 8.78 16.46 -4.32
CA GLU A 141 10.00 16.08 -5.03
C GLU A 141 10.86 15.10 -4.21
N GLU A 142 11.01 15.34 -2.90
CA GLU A 142 11.71 14.44 -1.98
C GLU A 142 11.05 13.05 -1.92
N ILE A 143 9.74 12.99 -1.71
CA ILE A 143 9.00 11.72 -1.62
C ILE A 143 9.07 10.96 -2.95
N VAL A 144 8.84 11.64 -4.07
CA VAL A 144 8.89 11.05 -5.42
C VAL A 144 10.27 10.50 -5.73
N ALA A 145 11.34 11.20 -5.36
CA ALA A 145 12.71 10.70 -5.51
C ALA A 145 12.94 9.43 -4.68
N CYS A 146 12.48 9.40 -3.42
CA CYS A 146 12.57 8.20 -2.61
C CYS A 146 11.81 7.02 -3.23
N VAL A 147 10.57 7.22 -3.71
CA VAL A 147 9.80 6.17 -4.41
C VAL A 147 10.53 5.72 -5.67
N ARG A 148 11.08 6.63 -6.47
CA ARG A 148 11.77 6.28 -7.72
C ARG A 148 13.00 5.40 -7.52
N HIS A 149 13.70 5.59 -6.41
CA HIS A 149 15.01 4.99 -6.17
C HIS A 149 15.02 3.92 -5.06
N HIS A 150 13.86 3.56 -4.51
CA HIS A 150 13.78 2.67 -3.33
C HIS A 150 14.42 1.29 -3.55
N MET A 151 14.47 0.79 -4.79
CA MET A 151 15.10 -0.50 -5.12
C MET A 151 16.63 -0.44 -5.25
N GLN A 152 17.23 0.75 -5.36
CA GLN A 152 18.66 0.86 -5.68
C GLN A 152 19.59 0.43 -4.54
N PHE A 153 19.15 0.62 -3.29
CA PHE A 153 20.01 0.38 -2.12
C PHE A 153 19.67 -0.91 -1.36
N LYS A 154 18.74 -1.73 -1.87
CA LYS A 154 18.25 -2.93 -1.18
C LYS A 154 19.35 -3.96 -0.88
N ASP A 155 20.35 -4.07 -1.77
CA ASP A 155 21.42 -5.07 -1.68
C ASP A 155 22.74 -4.49 -1.14
N VAL A 156 22.78 -3.22 -0.75
CA VAL A 156 24.02 -2.53 -0.32
C VAL A 156 24.72 -3.26 0.81
N LYS A 157 23.96 -3.79 1.78
CA LYS A 157 24.50 -4.55 2.91
C LYS A 157 25.13 -5.89 2.51
N GLN A 158 24.83 -6.38 1.31
CA GLN A 158 25.31 -7.64 0.74
C GLN A 158 26.43 -7.42 -0.30
N MET A 159 26.75 -6.15 -0.62
CA MET A 159 27.83 -5.84 -1.55
C MET A 159 29.19 -6.21 -0.96
N ARG A 160 30.05 -6.81 -1.80
CA ARG A 160 31.46 -7.06 -1.42
C ARG A 160 32.18 -5.72 -1.26
N LYS A 161 33.09 -5.64 -0.29
CA LYS A 161 34.00 -4.50 -0.18
C LYS A 161 34.85 -4.44 -1.45
N ALA A 162 34.92 -3.26 -2.07
CA ALA A 162 35.90 -3.02 -3.12
C ALA A 162 37.30 -3.21 -2.51
N THR A 163 38.04 -4.17 -3.02
CA THR A 163 39.47 -4.38 -2.75
C THR A 163 40.31 -3.42 -3.55
#